data_AF-A0A348UW42-F1
#
_entry.id   AF-A0A348UW42-F1
#
_cell.length_a   1.000
_cell.length_b   1.000
_cell.length_c   1.000
_cell.angle_alpha   90.00
_cell.angle_beta   90.00
_cell.angle_gamma   90.00
#
_symmetry.space_group_name_H-M   'P 1'
#
loop_
_entity.id
_entity.type
_entity.pdbx_description
1 polymer ?
#
loop_
_entity_poly.entity_id
_entity_poly.type
_entity_poly.pdbx_seq_one_letter_code
_entity_poly.pdbx_strand_id
1 'polypeptide(L)'
;MSTAKHTIHPNPITVPDIMSKQPQIAKKSYKFDLAEAIKLRIQNKLSFGELAKYYGVPKQTIHSRFKVFLRIVDDPELNDAYSESRAQILNGTERVLVSYLTDSQKLKDASLNNVAYAFQQVTTARRLEEGLSTQNISNNIRNLTEERKGELGKIIEAMYQARVQASNGTARVEEAVIE
;
A
#
# COMPACT_ATOMS: atom_id res chain seq x y z
N MET A 1 -10.71 47.60 80.78
CA MET A 1 -11.97 47.44 80.02
C MET A 1 -11.59 47.27 78.55
N SER A 2 -11.65 46.04 78.04
CA SER A 2 -11.20 45.66 76.70
C SER A 2 -12.44 45.23 75.90
N THR A 3 -12.83 46.02 74.90
CA THR A 3 -13.99 45.71 74.05
C THR A 3 -13.53 44.92 72.84
N ALA A 4 -13.96 43.65 72.80
CA ALA A 4 -13.72 42.70 71.74
C ALA A 4 -14.27 43.20 70.38
N LYS A 5 -13.41 43.25 69.37
CA LYS A 5 -13.81 43.43 67.97
C LYS A 5 -14.43 42.12 67.48
N HIS A 6 -15.73 42.14 67.20
CA HIS A 6 -16.45 41.04 66.58
C HIS A 6 -16.21 41.10 65.06
N THR A 7 -15.24 40.31 64.57
CA THR A 7 -14.99 40.16 63.14
C THR A 7 -16.00 39.18 62.56
N ILE A 8 -16.93 39.69 61.77
CA ILE A 8 -17.90 38.86 61.02
C ILE A 8 -17.15 38.29 59.81
N HIS A 9 -16.83 36.99 59.85
CA HIS A 9 -16.40 36.27 58.65
C HIS A 9 -17.64 35.96 57.79
N PRO A 10 -17.68 36.31 56.50
CA PRO A 10 -18.74 35.83 55.62
C PRO A 10 -18.57 34.33 55.41
N ASN A 11 -19.56 33.56 55.85
CA ASN A 11 -19.67 32.14 55.50
C ASN A 11 -19.69 31.99 53.96
N PRO A 12 -18.93 31.05 53.38
CA PRO A 12 -19.08 30.74 51.97
C PRO A 12 -20.49 30.21 51.74
N ILE A 13 -21.20 30.80 50.80
CA ILE A 13 -22.47 30.27 50.30
C ILE A 13 -22.15 28.91 49.67
N THR A 14 -22.45 27.83 50.39
CA THR A 14 -22.46 26.50 49.79
C THR A 14 -23.61 26.46 48.80
N VAL A 15 -23.28 26.63 47.53
CA VAL A 15 -24.22 26.37 46.43
C VAL A 15 -24.70 24.93 46.60
N PRO A 16 -26.00 24.65 46.77
CA PRO A 16 -26.47 23.28 46.72
C PRO A 16 -26.12 22.71 45.34
N ASP A 17 -25.59 21.50 45.37
CA ASP A 17 -25.22 20.68 44.21
C ASP A 17 -26.45 20.43 43.33
N ILE A 18 -26.58 21.20 42.23
CA ILE A 18 -27.59 20.98 41.18
C ILE A 18 -26.91 20.60 39.84
N MET A 19 -25.76 19.92 39.88
CA MET A 19 -25.17 19.28 38.71
C MET A 19 -24.69 17.89 39.12
N SER A 20 -25.45 16.81 38.93
CA SER A 20 -25.49 16.16 37.62
C SER A 20 -26.26 14.83 37.69
N LYS A 21 -27.58 14.87 37.51
CA LYS A 21 -28.29 13.71 36.94
C LYS A 21 -28.56 14.02 35.48
N GLN A 22 -27.58 13.75 34.62
CA GLN A 22 -27.85 13.67 33.19
C GLN A 22 -28.96 12.62 32.98
N PRO A 23 -30.04 12.95 32.26
CA PRO A 23 -31.05 11.95 31.95
C PRO A 23 -30.39 10.85 31.12
N GLN A 24 -30.45 9.62 31.61
CA GLN A 24 -29.94 8.46 30.89
C GLN A 24 -30.84 8.20 29.68
N ILE A 25 -30.49 8.82 28.55
CA ILE A 25 -31.17 8.61 27.27
C ILE A 25 -31.00 7.13 26.91
N ALA A 26 -32.10 6.39 26.90
CA ALA A 26 -32.12 4.98 26.51
C ALA A 26 -31.42 4.83 25.14
N LYS A 27 -30.33 4.04 25.09
CA LYS A 27 -29.57 3.78 23.86
C LYS A 27 -30.48 3.11 22.83
N LYS A 28 -30.96 3.89 21.85
CA LYS A 28 -31.64 3.35 20.67
C LYS A 28 -30.66 2.45 19.92
N SER A 29 -30.92 1.14 19.90
CA SER A 29 -30.11 0.17 19.17
C SER A 29 -30.42 0.28 17.68
N TYR A 30 -29.52 0.90 16.93
CA TYR A 30 -29.60 0.91 15.47
C TYR A 30 -29.13 -0.45 14.93
N LYS A 31 -29.99 -1.12 14.17
CA LYS A 31 -29.65 -2.35 13.43
C LYS A 31 -29.20 -1.94 12.04
N PHE A 32 -27.90 -2.02 11.77
CA PHE A 32 -27.36 -1.94 10.41
C PHE A 32 -26.34 -3.06 10.20
N ASP A 33 -26.20 -3.53 8.96
CA ASP A 33 -25.27 -4.59 8.62
C ASP A 33 -23.83 -4.07 8.59
N LEU A 34 -23.03 -4.53 9.55
CA LEU A 34 -21.62 -4.14 9.66
C LEU A 34 -20.77 -4.76 8.55
N ALA A 35 -21.08 -5.97 8.09
CA ALA A 35 -20.30 -6.63 7.06
C ALA A 35 -20.43 -5.88 5.73
N GLU A 36 -21.65 -5.51 5.37
CA GLU A 36 -21.91 -4.71 4.18
C GLU A 36 -21.31 -3.30 4.28
N ALA A 37 -21.40 -2.67 5.46
CA ALA A 37 -20.80 -1.36 5.69
C ALA A 37 -19.25 -1.39 5.54
N ILE A 38 -18.60 -2.46 6.01
CA ILE A 38 -17.15 -2.65 5.86
C ILE A 38 -16.80 -2.83 4.38
N LYS A 39 -17.55 -3.67 3.66
CA LYS A 39 -17.35 -3.89 2.22
C LYS A 39 -17.47 -2.58 1.44
N LEU A 40 -18.50 -1.79 1.72
CA LEU A 40 -18.70 -0.47 1.12
C LEU A 40 -17.55 0.51 1.43
N ARG A 41 -16.97 0.45 2.64
CA ARG A 41 -15.81 1.29 2.97
C ARG A 41 -14.55 0.87 2.22
N ILE A 42 -14.31 -0.43 2.05
CA ILE A 42 -13.12 -0.95 1.37
C ILE A 42 -13.23 -0.78 -0.14
N GLN A 43 -14.38 -1.13 -0.73
CA GLN A 43 -14.56 -1.16 -2.18
C GLN A 43 -14.92 0.21 -2.77
N ASN A 44 -15.79 0.96 -2.10
CA ASN A 44 -16.32 2.23 -2.60
C ASN A 44 -15.71 3.46 -1.92
N LYS A 45 -14.78 3.27 -0.98
CA LYS A 45 -14.10 4.34 -0.22
C LYS A 45 -15.06 5.30 0.50
N LEU A 46 -16.24 4.80 0.88
CA LEU A 46 -17.26 5.60 1.56
C LEU A 46 -16.77 6.06 2.94
N SER A 47 -16.90 7.36 3.20
CA SER A 47 -16.61 7.95 4.50
C SER A 47 -17.63 7.51 5.55
N PHE A 48 -17.25 7.56 6.83
CA PHE A 48 -18.21 7.27 7.92
C PHE A 48 -19.43 8.21 7.92
N GLY A 49 -19.31 9.41 7.34
CA GLY A 49 -20.42 10.34 7.17
C GLY A 49 -21.39 9.90 6.07
N GLU A 50 -20.89 9.32 4.99
CA GLU A 50 -21.72 8.80 3.91
C GLU A 50 -22.39 7.48 4.31
N LEU A 51 -21.68 6.61 5.02
CA LEU A 51 -22.28 5.40 5.61
C LEU A 51 -23.38 5.76 6.62
N ALA A 52 -23.20 6.83 7.39
CA ALA A 52 -24.21 7.33 8.32
C ALA A 52 -25.49 7.77 7.59
N LYS A 53 -25.34 8.46 6.46
CA LYS A 53 -26.45 8.84 5.58
C LYS A 53 -27.09 7.61 4.92
N TYR A 54 -26.29 6.67 4.44
CA TYR A 54 -26.74 5.46 3.75
C TYR A 54 -27.61 4.58 4.64
N TYR A 55 -27.18 4.35 5.89
CA TYR A 55 -27.92 3.52 6.86
C TYR A 55 -28.90 4.30 7.73
N GLY A 56 -28.95 5.63 7.61
CA GLY A 56 -29.80 6.50 8.45
C GLY A 56 -29.43 6.44 9.94
N VAL A 57 -28.16 6.18 10.27
CA VAL A 57 -27.67 6.04 11.65
C VAL A 57 -26.68 7.15 12.01
N PRO A 58 -26.55 7.55 13.28
CA PRO A 58 -25.54 8.53 13.68
C PRO A 58 -24.12 8.05 13.37
N LYS A 59 -23.26 8.95 12.88
CA LYS A 59 -21.84 8.68 12.58
C LYS A 59 -21.10 7.99 13.75
N GLN A 60 -21.39 8.39 14.99
CA GLN A 60 -20.78 7.79 16.19
C GLN A 60 -21.12 6.30 16.34
N THR A 61 -22.33 5.88 15.97
CA THR A 61 -22.77 4.48 16.03
C THR A 61 -21.96 3.62 15.07
N ILE A 62 -21.66 4.15 13.87
CA ILE A 62 -20.81 3.47 12.89
C ILE A 62 -19.38 3.36 13.41
N HIS A 63 -18.77 4.47 13.84
CA HIS A 63 -17.42 4.46 14.40
C HIS A 63 -17.28 3.46 15.57
N SER A 64 -18.25 3.44 16.48
CA SER A 64 -18.19 2.53 17.64
C SER A 64 -18.24 1.06 17.23
N ARG A 65 -18.97 0.71 16.17
CA ARG A 65 -19.06 -0.66 15.63
C ARG A 65 -17.80 -1.03 14.84
N PHE A 66 -17.28 -0.08 14.06
CA PHE A 66 -16.04 -0.25 13.29
C PHE A 66 -14.80 -0.36 14.16
N LYS A 67 -14.81 0.13 15.41
CA LYS A 67 -13.66 0.05 16.32
C LYS A 67 -13.14 -1.37 16.53
N VAL A 68 -14.01 -2.39 16.49
CA VAL A 68 -13.59 -3.79 16.60
C VAL A 68 -12.86 -4.25 15.33
N PHE A 69 -13.36 -3.85 14.17
CA PHE A 69 -12.74 -4.16 12.88
C PHE A 69 -11.41 -3.42 12.68
N LEU A 70 -11.37 -2.12 12.98
CA LEU A 70 -10.17 -1.29 12.89
C LEU A 70 -9.04 -1.76 13.81
N ARG A 71 -9.35 -2.50 14.89
CA ARG A 71 -8.32 -3.15 15.73
C ARG A 71 -7.63 -4.33 15.06
N ILE A 72 -8.24 -4.92 14.03
CA ILE A 72 -7.74 -6.13 13.37
C ILE A 72 -7.07 -5.78 12.04
N VAL A 73 -7.61 -4.82 11.29
CA VAL A 73 -7.22 -4.57 9.88
C VAL A 73 -6.53 -3.21 9.67
N ASP A 74 -6.35 -2.42 10.74
CA ASP A 74 -6.00 -0.99 10.65
C ASP A 74 -6.98 -0.20 9.74
N ASP A 75 -6.81 1.12 9.61
CA ASP A 75 -7.68 1.93 8.74
C ASP A 75 -7.33 1.66 7.26
N PRO A 76 -8.26 1.15 6.43
CA PRO A 76 -8.00 0.89 5.01
C PRO A 76 -7.50 2.11 4.25
N GLU A 77 -7.96 3.30 4.63
CA GLU A 77 -7.56 4.56 3.99
C GLU A 77 -6.08 4.90 4.28
N LEU A 78 -5.62 4.61 5.50
CA LEU A 78 -4.22 4.76 5.86
C LEU A 78 -3.33 3.71 5.19
N ASN A 79 -3.84 2.48 5.06
CA ASN A 79 -3.12 1.40 4.38
C ASN A 79 -2.93 1.69 2.90
N ASP A 80 -3.98 2.17 2.23
CA ASP A 80 -3.93 2.62 0.83
C ASP A 80 -2.92 3.78 0.69
N ALA A 81 -3.03 4.82 1.51
CA ALA A 81 -2.12 5.96 1.48
C ALA A 81 -0.65 5.56 1.73
N TYR A 82 -0.41 4.61 2.64
CA TYR A 82 0.90 4.05 2.88
C TYR A 82 1.41 3.29 1.64
N SER A 83 0.56 2.46 1.04
CA SER A 83 0.91 1.69 -0.17
C SER A 83 1.26 2.62 -1.34
N GLU A 84 0.48 3.67 -1.56
CA GLU A 84 0.71 4.67 -2.61
C GLU A 84 2.00 5.48 -2.37
N SER A 85 2.35 5.72 -1.10
CA SER A 85 3.50 6.55 -0.73
C SER A 85 4.78 5.75 -0.41
N ARG A 86 4.74 4.41 -0.57
CA ARG A 86 5.80 3.52 -0.07
C ARG A 86 7.17 3.83 -0.67
N ALA A 87 7.23 4.10 -1.96
CA ALA A 87 8.47 4.49 -2.64
C ALA A 87 9.05 5.81 -2.10
N GLN A 88 8.20 6.79 -1.76
CA GLN A 88 8.63 8.09 -1.24
C GLN A 88 9.13 7.96 0.21
N ILE A 89 8.49 7.12 1.02
CA ILE A 89 8.95 6.78 2.36
C ILE A 89 10.34 6.15 2.28
N LEU A 90 10.53 5.16 1.40
CA LEU A 90 11.82 4.49 1.20
C LEU A 90 12.91 5.46 0.70
N ASN A 91 12.57 6.40 -0.20
CA ASN A 91 13.47 7.48 -0.62
C ASN A 91 13.93 8.33 0.58
N GLY A 92 12.99 8.71 1.47
CA GLY A 92 13.31 9.45 2.68
C GLY A 92 14.23 8.68 3.62
N THR A 93 13.96 7.39 3.82
CA THR A 93 14.81 6.49 4.61
C THR A 93 16.21 6.35 4.01
N GLU A 94 16.32 6.19 2.69
CA GLU A 94 17.59 6.11 1.97
C GLU A 94 18.44 7.37 2.22
N ARG A 95 17.83 8.56 2.13
CA ARG A 95 18.51 9.83 2.44
C ARG A 95 19.06 9.87 3.88
N VAL A 96 18.30 9.38 4.86
CA VAL A 96 18.73 9.34 6.26
C VAL A 96 19.91 8.38 6.44
N LEU A 97 19.85 7.19 5.82
CA LEU A 97 20.92 6.19 5.91
C LEU A 97 22.22 6.69 5.27
N VAL A 98 22.15 7.39 4.13
CA VAL A 98 23.33 8.04 3.54
C VAL A 98 23.96 9.02 4.52
N SER A 99 23.15 9.81 5.23
CA SER A 99 23.68 10.77 6.21
C SER A 99 24.45 10.08 7.35
N TYR A 100 24.08 8.84 7.71
CA TYR A 100 24.76 8.07 8.75
C TYR A 100 26.07 7.48 8.25
N LEU A 101 26.14 7.07 6.98
CA LEU A 101 27.38 6.59 6.37
C LEU A 101 28.45 7.68 6.28
N THR A 102 28.04 8.94 6.13
CA THR A 102 28.94 10.09 6.00
C THR A 102 29.31 10.77 7.33
N ASP A 103 28.65 10.41 8.43
CA ASP A 103 28.82 11.05 9.74
C ASP A 103 29.43 10.07 10.76
N SER A 104 30.71 10.26 11.03
CA SER A 104 31.49 9.42 11.95
C SER A 104 31.03 9.48 13.41
N GLN A 105 30.27 10.51 13.81
CA GLN A 105 29.68 10.56 15.16
C GLN A 105 28.45 9.64 15.27
N LYS A 106 27.67 9.51 14.21
CA LYS A 106 26.46 8.65 14.16
C LYS A 106 26.78 7.18 13.98
N LEU A 107 27.96 6.86 13.45
CA LEU A 107 28.50 5.50 13.35
C LEU A 107 29.01 4.93 14.68
N LYS A 108 28.99 5.71 15.76
CA LYS A 108 29.39 5.22 17.09
C LYS A 108 28.39 4.22 17.68
N ASP A 109 27.10 4.42 17.42
CA ASP A 109 26.03 3.59 17.99
C ASP A 109 25.67 2.39 17.11
N ALA A 110 25.94 2.47 15.80
CA ALA A 110 25.72 1.40 14.83
C ALA A 110 26.97 1.17 14.01
N SER A 111 27.39 -0.10 13.86
CA SER A 111 28.54 -0.41 13.01
C SER A 111 28.29 0.06 11.58
N LEU A 112 29.31 0.59 10.92
CA LEU A 112 29.26 1.01 9.52
C LEU A 112 28.70 -0.11 8.62
N ASN A 113 29.04 -1.36 8.93
CA ASN A 113 28.54 -2.53 8.21
C ASN A 113 27.01 -2.69 8.33
N ASN A 114 26.44 -2.44 9.52
CA ASN A 114 24.99 -2.53 9.71
C ASN A 114 24.26 -1.42 8.95
N VAL A 115 24.82 -0.21 8.94
CA VAL A 115 24.24 0.92 8.18
C VAL A 115 24.34 0.66 6.67
N ALA A 116 25.47 0.16 6.18
CA ALA A 116 25.65 -0.19 4.77
C ALA A 116 24.72 -1.32 4.32
N TYR A 117 24.54 -2.34 5.16
CA TYR A 117 23.59 -3.42 4.92
C TYR A 117 22.14 -2.90 4.86
N ALA A 118 21.73 -2.09 5.84
CA ALA A 118 20.39 -1.49 5.85
C ALA A 118 20.15 -0.60 4.61
N PHE A 119 21.16 0.18 4.21
CA PHE A 119 21.11 0.99 2.99
C PHE A 119 20.86 0.13 1.76
N GLN A 120 21.62 -0.96 1.58
CA GLN A 120 21.43 -1.88 0.45
C GLN A 120 20.01 -2.47 0.41
N GLN A 121 19.45 -2.84 1.57
CA GLN A 121 18.10 -3.40 1.65
C GLN A 121 17.03 -2.36 1.29
N VAL A 122 17.13 -1.14 1.83
CA VAL A 122 16.19 -0.05 1.54
C VAL A 122 16.25 0.36 0.06
N THR A 123 17.44 0.52 -0.50
CA THR A 123 17.62 0.83 -1.93
C THR A 123 17.03 -0.27 -2.81
N THR A 124 17.23 -1.54 -2.46
CA THR A 124 16.66 -2.67 -3.21
C THR A 124 15.13 -2.66 -3.14
N ALA A 125 14.56 -2.52 -1.95
CA ALA A 125 13.11 -2.43 -1.76
C ALA A 125 12.52 -1.26 -2.55
N ARG A 126 13.14 -0.08 -2.49
CA ARG A 126 12.69 1.11 -3.23
C ARG A 126 12.66 0.85 -4.73
N ARG A 127 13.73 0.27 -5.28
CA ARG A 127 13.81 -0.04 -6.70
C ARG A 127 12.74 -1.03 -7.14
N LEU A 128 12.36 -1.97 -6.28
CA LEU A 128 11.25 -2.89 -6.54
C LEU A 128 9.91 -2.16 -6.55
N GLU A 129 9.65 -1.26 -5.59
CA GLU A 129 8.44 -0.42 -5.58
C GLU A 129 8.30 0.44 -6.84
N GLU A 130 9.41 0.98 -7.34
CA GLU A 130 9.44 1.81 -8.55
C GLU A 130 9.43 0.99 -9.85
N GLY A 131 9.30 -0.34 -9.78
CA GLY A 131 9.29 -1.21 -10.95
C GLY A 131 10.65 -1.35 -11.66
N LEU A 132 11.75 -0.88 -11.05
CA LEU A 132 13.12 -0.93 -11.58
C LEU A 132 13.79 -2.30 -11.39
N SER A 133 13.01 -3.38 -11.38
CA SER A 133 13.51 -4.75 -11.25
C SER A 133 14.34 -5.13 -12.47
N THR A 134 15.66 -5.17 -12.29
CA THR A 134 16.63 -5.66 -13.28
C THR A 134 16.39 -7.12 -13.66
N GLN A 135 15.82 -7.91 -12.74
CA GLN A 135 15.46 -9.31 -12.99
C GLN A 135 14.26 -9.43 -13.94
N ASN A 136 13.27 -8.52 -13.84
CA ASN A 136 12.16 -8.48 -14.79
C ASN A 136 12.63 -8.07 -16.19
N ILE A 137 13.53 -7.09 -16.28
CA ILE A 137 14.14 -6.69 -17.56
C ILE A 137 14.94 -7.84 -18.17
N SER A 138 15.75 -8.55 -17.37
CA SER A 138 16.55 -9.70 -17.82
C SER A 138 15.67 -10.84 -18.34
N ASN A 139 14.60 -11.19 -17.63
CA ASN A 139 13.66 -12.23 -18.06
C ASN A 139 12.93 -11.83 -19.35
N ASN A 140 12.52 -10.56 -19.48
CA ASN A 140 11.82 -10.06 -20.65
C ASN A 140 12.73 -10.05 -21.89
N ILE A 141 14.00 -9.63 -21.73
CA ILE A 141 15.02 -9.70 -22.78
C ILE A 141 15.23 -11.16 -23.21
N ARG A 142 15.38 -12.10 -22.27
CA ARG A 142 15.60 -13.52 -22.58
C ARG A 142 14.45 -14.13 -23.38
N ASN A 143 13.20 -13.83 -23.01
CA ASN A 143 12.03 -14.35 -23.72
C ASN A 143 11.94 -13.80 -25.15
N LEU A 144 12.23 -12.51 -25.34
CA LEU A 144 12.29 -11.87 -26.66
C LEU A 144 13.40 -12.46 -27.55
N THR A 145 14.54 -12.86 -26.99
CA THR A 145 15.60 -13.52 -27.77
C THR A 145 15.24 -14.94 -28.18
N GLU A 146 14.60 -15.72 -27.30
CA GLU A 146 14.19 -17.08 -27.62
C GLU A 146 13.05 -17.12 -28.66
N GLU A 147 12.10 -16.20 -28.59
CA GLU A 147 11.04 -16.05 -29.60
C GLU A 147 11.62 -15.73 -30.98
N ARG A 148 12.52 -14.74 -31.07
CA ARG A 148 13.20 -14.39 -32.34
C ARG A 148 14.04 -15.52 -32.91
N LYS A 149 14.73 -16.30 -32.07
CA LYS A 149 15.47 -17.50 -32.53
C LYS A 149 14.52 -18.53 -33.13
N GLY A 150 13.36 -18.74 -32.53
CA GLY A 150 12.32 -19.63 -33.05
C GLY A 150 11.78 -19.17 -34.41
N GLU A 151 11.53 -17.87 -34.59
CA GLU A 151 11.12 -17.30 -35.88
C GLU A 151 12.20 -17.44 -36.96
N LEU A 152 13.46 -17.14 -36.63
CA LEU A 152 14.58 -17.31 -37.56
C LEU A 152 14.73 -18.78 -37.99
N GLY A 153 14.57 -19.73 -37.07
CA GLY A 153 14.59 -21.16 -37.39
C GLY A 153 13.50 -21.56 -38.39
N LYS A 154 12.28 -21.04 -38.22
CA LYS A 154 11.17 -21.29 -39.15
C LYS A 154 11.43 -20.70 -40.54
N ILE A 155 12.03 -19.51 -40.61
CA ILE A 155 12.40 -18.86 -41.88
C ILE A 155 13.47 -19.68 -42.60
N ILE A 156 14.51 -20.13 -41.90
CA ILE A 156 15.58 -20.95 -42.48
C ILE A 156 15.04 -22.27 -43.01
N GLU A 157 14.16 -22.93 -42.24
CA GLU A 157 13.51 -24.17 -42.67
C GLU A 157 12.65 -23.94 -43.92
N ALA A 158 11.85 -22.88 -43.95
CA ALA A 158 11.05 -22.53 -45.12
C ALA A 158 11.92 -22.26 -46.36
N MET A 159 13.06 -21.57 -46.19
CA MET A 159 14.03 -21.33 -47.28
C MET A 159 14.67 -22.63 -47.78
N TYR A 160 15.01 -23.55 -46.88
CA TYR A 160 15.57 -24.85 -47.25
C TYR A 160 14.56 -25.68 -48.04
N GLN A 161 13.31 -25.78 -47.57
CA GLN A 161 12.26 -26.52 -48.25
C GLN A 161 11.93 -25.92 -49.62
N ALA A 162 11.87 -24.59 -49.73
CA ALA A 162 11.67 -23.90 -51.02
C ALA A 162 12.80 -24.22 -52.01
N ARG A 163 14.06 -24.29 -51.54
CA ARG A 163 15.21 -24.62 -52.38
C ARG A 163 15.18 -26.08 -52.86
N VAL A 164 14.80 -27.02 -51.99
CA VAL A 164 14.67 -28.45 -52.35
C VAL A 164 13.54 -28.66 -53.36
N GLN A 165 12.41 -27.99 -53.20
CA GLN A 165 11.31 -28.05 -54.16
C GLN A 165 11.70 -27.45 -55.51
N ALA A 166 12.45 -26.35 -55.52
CA ALA A 166 12.96 -25.76 -56.75
C ALA A 166 13.95 -26.70 -57.48
N SER A 167 14.85 -27.38 -56.78
CA SER A 167 15.80 -28.32 -57.43
C SER A 167 15.11 -29.58 -57.97
N ASN A 168 14.12 -30.09 -57.25
CA ASN A 168 13.34 -31.26 -57.69
C ASN A 168 12.39 -30.90 -58.84
N GLY A 169 11.94 -29.65 -58.93
CA GLY A 169 11.16 -29.13 -60.06
C GLY A 169 11.98 -29.06 -61.35
N THR A 170 13.23 -28.60 -61.29
CA THR A 170 14.12 -28.53 -62.46
C THR A 170 14.54 -29.90 -62.99
N ALA A 171 14.77 -30.88 -62.12
CA ALA A 171 15.15 -32.24 -62.54
C ALA A 171 14.04 -32.95 -63.34
N ARG A 172 12.77 -32.66 -63.05
CA ARG A 172 11.62 -33.22 -63.78
C ARG A 172 11.39 -32.60 -65.16
N VAL A 173 11.86 -31.37 -65.39
CA VAL A 173 11.72 -30.70 -66.68
C VAL A 173 12.75 -31.21 -67.68
N GLU A 174 13.95 -31.61 -67.23
CA GLU A 174 14.98 -32.17 -68.10
C GLU A 174 14.67 -33.62 -68.56
N GLU A 175 13.99 -34.43 -67.74
CA GLU A 175 13.51 -35.77 -68.17
C GLU A 175 12.35 -35.69 -69.19
N ALA A 176 11.51 -34.66 -69.14
CA ALA A 176 10.36 -34.52 -70.03
C ALA A 176 10.69 -33.94 -71.41
N VAL A 177 11.95 -33.52 -71.65
CA VAL A 177 12.40 -32.94 -72.94
C VAL A 177 13.18 -33.96 -73.79
N ILE A 178 13.35 -35.19 -73.31
CA ILE A 178 14.12 -36.26 -73.99
C ILE A 178 13.21 -37.34 -74.65
N GLU A 179 11.88 -37.26 -74.53
CA GLU A 179 10.92 -38.07 -75.32
C GLU A 179 10.44 -37.35 -76.58
#